data_AF-A0A9J6HAQ2-F1
#
_entry.id   AF-A0A9J6HAQ2-F1
#
_cell.length_a   1.000
_cell.length_b   1.000
_cell.length_c   1.000
_cell.angle_alpha   90.00
_cell.angle_beta   90.00
_cell.angle_gamma   90.00
#
_symmetry.space_group_name_H-M   'P 1'
#
loop_
_entity.id
_entity.type
_entity.pdbx_description
1 polymer ?
#
loop_
_entity_poly.entity_id
_entity_poly.type
_entity_poly.pdbx_seq_one_letter_code
_entity_poly.pdbx_strand_id
1 'polypeptide(L)'
;MHHLQPQYKVPHRTTFSRTVILELYQSTVDSLKVEIASDMANSVESITFTTDMWTSRANESYIALKCHNMTPNFTIRHLLSRALTCQKATLHPT
;
A
#
# COMPACT_ATOMS: atom_id res chain seq x y z
N MET A 1 21.02 -22.77 -11.87
CA MET A 1 21.77 -21.58 -12.35
C MET A 1 20.76 -20.57 -12.85
N HIS A 2 20.65 -19.39 -12.22
CA HIS A 2 19.86 -18.30 -12.80
C HIS A 2 20.67 -17.64 -13.90
N HIS A 3 20.26 -17.81 -15.15
CA HIS A 3 20.87 -17.13 -16.28
C HIS A 3 20.50 -15.64 -16.22
N LEU A 4 21.51 -14.79 -16.04
CA LEU A 4 21.37 -13.35 -16.24
C LEU A 4 21.19 -13.12 -17.74
N GLN A 5 20.11 -12.42 -18.11
CA GLN A 5 19.84 -12.09 -19.52
C GLN A 5 20.93 -11.13 -20.00
N PRO A 6 21.88 -11.56 -20.87
CA PRO A 6 23.11 -10.80 -21.14
C PRO A 6 22.86 -9.43 -21.79
N GLN A 7 21.69 -9.25 -22.37
CA GLN A 7 21.27 -8.04 -23.07
C GLN A 7 20.45 -7.07 -22.18
N TYR A 8 20.21 -7.41 -20.92
CA TYR A 8 19.47 -6.54 -20.01
C TYR A 8 20.36 -5.36 -19.58
N LYS A 9 20.07 -4.18 -20.13
CA LYS A 9 20.68 -2.93 -19.68
C LYS A 9 20.02 -2.52 -18.37
N VAL A 10 20.77 -2.59 -17.27
CA VAL A 10 20.28 -2.15 -15.96
C VAL A 10 19.87 -0.68 -16.04
N PRO A 11 18.60 -0.35 -15.76
CA PRO A 11 18.16 1.03 -15.85
C PRO A 11 18.77 1.87 -14.73
N HIS A 12 18.90 3.17 -14.98
CA HIS A 12 19.48 4.10 -14.02
C HIS A 12 18.63 4.17 -12.75
N ARG A 13 19.26 4.47 -11.60
CA ARG A 13 18.58 4.59 -10.30
C ARG A 13 17.34 5.50 -10.39
N THR A 14 17.43 6.61 -11.12
CA THR A 14 16.32 7.56 -11.27
C THR A 14 15.12 6.97 -11.99
N THR A 15 15.34 6.03 -12.92
CA THR A 15 14.26 5.33 -13.63
C THR A 15 13.42 4.52 -12.66
N PHE A 16 14.04 3.87 -11.68
CA PHE A 16 13.31 3.17 -10.62
C PHE A 16 12.48 4.13 -9.77
N SER A 17 13.10 5.21 -9.28
CA SER A 17 12.41 6.16 -8.39
C SER A 17 11.31 6.96 -9.07
N ARG A 18 11.49 7.34 -10.34
CA ARG A 18 10.59 8.25 -11.07
C ARG A 18 9.59 7.56 -11.97
N THR A 19 9.79 6.29 -12.29
CA THR A 19 8.96 5.59 -13.28
C THR A 19 8.52 4.25 -12.74
N VAL A 20 9.45 3.30 -12.57
CA VAL A 20 9.10 1.90 -12.26
C VAL A 20 8.33 1.77 -10.96
N ILE A 21 8.78 2.39 -9.87
CA ILE A 21 8.12 2.28 -8.56
C ILE A 21 6.75 2.97 -8.59
N LEU A 22 6.64 4.11 -9.26
CA LEU A 22 5.37 4.84 -9.36
C LEU A 22 4.35 4.06 -10.19
N GLU A 23 4.77 3.49 -11.31
CA GLU A 23 3.93 2.68 -12.19
C GLU A 23 3.46 1.39 -11.49
N LEU A 24 4.38 0.67 -10.85
CA LEU A 24 4.04 -0.53 -10.06
C LEU A 24 3.07 -0.18 -8.93
N TYR A 25 3.28 0.94 -8.23
CA TYR A 25 2.39 1.38 -7.18
C TYR A 25 0.99 1.67 -7.72
N GLN A 26 0.88 2.45 -8.82
CA GLN A 26 -0.42 2.79 -9.40
C GLN A 26 -1.15 1.56 -9.93
N SER A 27 -0.45 0.69 -10.66
CA SER A 27 -1.00 -0.59 -11.12
C SER A 27 -1.53 -1.43 -9.96
N THR A 28 -0.75 -1.54 -8.88
CA THR A 28 -1.18 -2.30 -7.68
C THR A 28 -2.41 -1.65 -7.05
N VAL A 29 -2.43 -0.33 -6.89
CA VAL A 29 -3.57 0.40 -6.35
C VAL A 29 -4.83 0.19 -7.18
N ASP A 30 -4.72 0.23 -8.51
CA ASP A 30 -5.86 0.07 -9.40
C ASP A 30 -6.38 -1.37 -9.40
N SER A 31 -5.49 -2.37 -9.39
CA SER A 31 -5.87 -3.77 -9.19
C SER A 31 -6.60 -3.98 -7.86
N LEU A 32 -6.10 -3.42 -6.76
CA LEU A 32 -6.73 -3.53 -5.45
C LEU A 32 -8.11 -2.86 -5.40
N LYS A 33 -8.30 -1.71 -6.07
CA LYS A 33 -9.63 -1.07 -6.15
C LYS A 33 -10.64 -1.96 -6.86
N VAL A 34 -10.24 -2.61 -7.96
CA VAL A 34 -11.10 -3.53 -8.70
C VAL A 34 -11.45 -4.74 -7.83
N GLU A 35 -10.47 -5.32 -7.15
CA GLU A 35 -10.68 -6.44 -6.24
C GLU A 35 -11.64 -6.06 -5.10
N ILE A 36 -11.40 -4.93 -4.42
CA ILE A 36 -12.29 -4.42 -3.36
C ILE A 36 -13.70 -4.20 -3.91
N ALA A 37 -13.86 -3.55 -5.06
CA ALA A 37 -15.17 -3.32 -5.66
C ALA A 37 -15.88 -4.65 -5.97
N SER A 38 -15.14 -5.66 -6.44
CA SER A 38 -15.68 -7.00 -6.70
C SER A 38 -16.08 -7.72 -5.41
N ASP A 39 -15.25 -7.64 -4.36
CA ASP A 39 -15.55 -8.24 -3.06
C ASP A 39 -16.80 -7.58 -2.45
N MET A 40 -16.89 -6.23 -2.51
CA MET A 40 -18.06 -5.46 -2.05
C MET A 40 -19.35 -5.83 -2.81
N ALA A 41 -19.27 -6.12 -4.11
CA ALA A 41 -20.40 -6.57 -4.90
C ALA A 41 -20.84 -8.01 -4.55
N ASN A 42 -19.92 -8.85 -4.05
CA ASN A 42 -20.14 -10.24 -3.70
C ASN A 42 -20.52 -10.45 -2.21
N SER A 43 -21.08 -9.42 -1.56
CA SER A 43 -21.53 -9.45 -0.16
C SER A 43 -20.40 -9.71 0.84
N VAL A 44 -19.57 -8.68 1.09
CA VAL A 44 -18.63 -8.68 2.23
C VAL A 44 -19.39 -8.81 3.54
N GLU A 45 -18.99 -9.76 4.37
CA GLU A 45 -19.63 -9.99 5.67
C GLU A 45 -19.10 -9.02 6.73
N SER A 46 -17.79 -8.77 6.73
CA SER A 46 -17.17 -7.81 7.65
C SER A 46 -15.90 -7.19 7.09
N ILE A 47 -15.61 -5.97 7.54
CA ILE A 47 -14.40 -5.22 7.25
C ILE A 47 -13.77 -4.83 8.58
N THR A 48 -12.48 -5.12 8.75
CA THR A 48 -11.70 -4.74 9.94
C THR A 48 -10.51 -3.89 9.54
N PHE A 49 -10.27 -2.82 10.28
CA PHE A 49 -9.09 -1.98 10.10
C PHE A 49 -8.13 -2.15 11.26
N THR A 50 -6.85 -2.31 10.96
CA THR A 50 -5.78 -2.27 11.95
C THR A 50 -4.89 -1.06 11.69
N THR A 51 -4.73 -0.22 12.71
CA THR A 51 -3.83 0.93 12.68
C THR A 51 -2.61 0.64 13.54
N ASP A 52 -1.43 0.77 12.96
CA ASP A 52 -0.17 0.73 13.68
C ASP A 52 0.43 2.15 13.66
N MET A 53 0.77 2.68 14.82
CA MET A 53 1.28 4.05 14.97
C MET A 53 2.60 4.00 15.72
N TRP A 54 3.62 4.70 15.21
CA TRP A 54 4.92 4.79 15.86
C TRP A 54 5.57 6.13 15.63
N THR A 55 6.45 6.53 16.55
CA THR A 55 7.33 7.69 16.37
C THR A 55 8.74 7.18 16.11
N SER A 56 9.36 7.63 15.02
CA SER A 56 10.72 7.27 14.67
C SER A 56 11.73 7.93 15.60
N ARG A 57 12.98 7.46 15.52
CA ARG A 57 14.13 8.07 16.22
C ARG A 57 14.43 9.50 15.73
N ALA A 58 13.91 9.89 14.57
CA ALA A 58 14.00 11.25 14.04
C ALA A 58 12.86 12.17 14.55
N ASN A 59 12.07 11.71 15.53
CA ASN A 59 10.89 12.42 16.07
C ASN A 59 9.80 12.67 15.00
N GLU A 60 9.74 11.81 13.98
CA GLU A 60 8.68 11.80 12.98
C GLU A 60 7.65 10.74 13.33
N SER A 61 6.37 11.12 13.33
CA SER A 61 5.26 10.21 13.59
C SER A 61 4.78 9.54 12.31
N TYR A 62 4.48 8.25 12.39
CA TYR A 62 4.02 7.41 11.29
C TYR A 62 2.72 6.72 11.68
N ILE A 63 1.85 6.52 10.70
CA ILE A 63 0.63 5.72 10.81
C ILE A 63 0.57 4.75 9.64
N ALA A 64 0.44 3.46 9.92
CA ALA A 64 0.09 2.45 8.95
C ALA A 64 -1.36 2.01 9.15
N LEU A 65 -2.14 2.05 8.07
CA LEU A 65 -3.48 1.50 8.03
C LEU A 65 -3.49 0.21 7.22
N LYS A 66 -4.06 -0.84 7.78
CA LYS A 66 -4.28 -2.14 7.13
C LYS A 66 -5.77 -2.44 7.15
N CYS A 67 -6.31 -2.92 6.04
CA CYS A 67 -7.69 -3.35 5.89
C CYS A 67 -7.74 -4.87 5.74
N HIS A 68 -8.70 -5.49 6.39
CA HIS A 68 -8.99 -6.91 6.29
C HIS A 68 -10.45 -7.05 5.91
N ASN A 69 -10.73 -7.74 4.81
CA ASN A 69 -12.09 -8.09 4.43
C ASN A 69 -12.32 -9.59 4.65
N MET A 70 -13.54 -9.93 5.07
CA MET A 70 -13.97 -11.30 5.26
C MET A 70 -15.05 -11.62 4.25
N THR A 71 -14.76 -12.62 3.41
CA THR A 71 -15.72 -13.14 2.43
C THR A 71 -16.61 -14.21 3.08
N PRO A 72 -17.82 -14.48 2.55
CA PRO A 72 -18.74 -15.50 3.08
C PRO A 72 -18.16 -16.92 3.17
N ASN A 73 -17.07 -17.19 2.43
CA ASN A 73 -16.33 -18.46 2.47
C ASN A 73 -15.25 -18.48 3.56
N PHE A 74 -15.34 -17.62 4.59
CA PHE A 74 -14.38 -17.48 5.69
C PHE A 74 -12.92 -17.28 5.25
N THR A 75 -12.70 -16.78 4.03
CA THR A 75 -11.36 -16.48 3.54
C THR A 75 -11.03 -15.03 3.87
N ILE A 76 -10.00 -14.83 4.69
CA ILE A 76 -9.48 -13.52 5.09
C ILE A 76 -8.51 -13.06 4.01
N ARG A 77 -8.71 -11.88 3.42
CA ARG A 77 -7.68 -11.23 2.62
C ARG A 77 -7.11 -10.01 3.35
N HIS A 78 -5.80 -9.81 3.21
CA HIS A 78 -5.10 -8.69 3.81
C HIS A 78 -4.80 -7.64 2.74
N LEU A 79 -5.43 -6.48 2.84
CA LEU A 79 -5.25 -5.35 1.94
C LEU A 79 -4.48 -4.27 2.69
N LEU A 80 -3.19 -4.10 2.39
CA LEU A 80 -2.37 -3.07 3.03
C LEU A 80 -2.63 -1.71 2.38
N SER A 81 -3.41 -0.85 3.04
CA SER A 81 -3.72 0.49 2.55
C SER A 81 -2.71 1.50 3.09
N ARG A 82 -1.50 1.54 2.50
CA ARG A 82 -0.50 2.62 2.61
C ARG A 82 -0.05 3.02 4.03
N ALA A 83 1.25 2.91 4.31
CA ALA A 83 1.86 3.62 5.44
C ALA A 83 1.97 5.11 5.08
N LEU A 84 1.36 5.98 5.88
CA LEU A 84 1.42 7.42 5.73
C LEU A 84 2.36 8.00 6.80
N THR A 85 3.25 8.89 6.40
CA THR A 85 3.92 9.77 7.35
C THR A 85 2.87 10.74 7.87
N CYS A 86 2.72 10.84 9.20
CA CYS A 86 1.84 11.84 9.80
C CYS A 86 2.55 13.20 9.63
N GLN A 87 2.13 14.00 8.65
CA GLN A 87 2.60 15.37 8.54
C GLN A 87 2.12 16.14 9.77
N LYS A 88 3.05 16.87 10.40
CA LYS A 88 2.78 17.69 11.58
C LYS A 88 1.67 18.68 11.23
N ALA A 89 0.49 18.51 11.82
CA ALA A 89 -0.58 19.49 11.71
C ALA A 89 -0.08 20.79 12.33
N THR A 90 0.28 21.77 11.50
CA THR A 90 0.55 23.13 11.96
C THR A 90 -0.79 23.73 12.37
N LEU A 91 -1.06 23.71 13.67
CA LEU A 91 -2.11 24.51 14.26
C LEU A 91 -1.76 25.99 13.98
N HIS A 92 -2.50 26.63 13.09
CA HIS A 92 -2.45 28.09 12.97
C HIS A 92 -2.99 28.68 14.28
N PRO A 93 -2.22 29.52 14.99
CA PRO A 93 -2.77 30.25 16.13
C PRO A 93 -3.82 31.23 15.60
N THR A 94 -5.01 31.16 16.22
CA THR A 94 -6.15 32.07 16.04
C THR A 94 -5.82 33.50 16.45
#